data_AF-A0A2V9DRL9-F1
#
_entry.id   AF-A0A2V9DRL9-F1
#
_cell.length_a   1.000
_cell.length_b   1.000
_cell.length_c   1.000
_cell.angle_alpha   90.00
_cell.angle_beta   90.00
_cell.angle_gamma   90.00
#
_symmetry.space_group_name_H-M   'P 1'
#
loop_
_entity.id
_entity.type
_entity.pdbx_description
1 polymer ?
#
loop_
_entity_poly.entity_id
_entity_poly.type
_entity_poly.pdbx_seq_one_letter_code
_entity_poly.pdbx_strand_id
1 'polypeptide(L)'
;MSTLSTTLANFIRTQAMPPFLVLRDVASQVANLIPETWDRFCFRRFWGEGILSTDAYFVMDSYENVRLRNNFRNAETSRTSEKAEAFIGTEIIRGSFCPQAAAMLTALFLRHSGKVLRIATDTEPGLKRDSILICYGTPDMNFKTFDIEAWSGSSLCQFLFTPNGQRAFRLAGQLHSMENRCGLIYDKAIVLRLTNRQDSGRPHVVCAGLTEWGSLAAVHYLTKNWKELHKRFDGFGKRRDFCVLFELECGQFENVRELASVVWWEPGPAPNPVLESSHV
;
A
#
# COMPACT_ATOMS: atom_id res chain seq x y z
N MET A 1 53.92 33.98 21.05
CA MET A 1 52.84 34.39 20.12
C MET A 1 52.26 33.14 19.42
N SER A 2 51.30 32.43 20.02
CA SER A 2 50.61 31.32 19.30
C SER A 2 49.28 30.82 19.93
N THR A 3 48.63 31.57 20.82
CA THR A 3 47.45 31.06 21.55
C THR A 3 46.12 31.77 21.23
N LEU A 4 46.14 32.81 20.39
CA LEU A 4 44.94 33.59 20.00
C LEU A 4 44.26 33.12 18.71
N SER A 5 44.89 32.24 17.92
CA SER A 5 44.35 31.80 16.61
C SER A 5 43.41 30.60 16.70
N THR A 6 43.53 29.77 17.73
CA THR A 6 42.78 28.50 17.85
C THR A 6 41.40 28.69 18.47
N THR A 7 41.22 29.67 19.34
CA THR A 7 39.94 29.99 19.99
C THR A 7 38.97 30.69 19.05
N LEU A 8 39.45 31.61 18.19
CA LEU A 8 38.60 32.28 17.20
C LEU A 8 38.16 31.30 16.08
N ALA A 9 39.05 30.41 15.63
CA ALA A 9 38.73 29.39 14.64
C ALA A 9 37.70 28.37 15.16
N ASN A 10 37.78 28.00 16.45
CA ASN A 10 36.79 27.13 17.07
C ASN A 10 35.44 27.82 17.30
N PHE A 11 35.43 29.13 17.58
CA PHE A 11 34.20 29.91 17.75
C PHE A 11 33.45 30.14 16.43
N ILE A 12 34.19 30.36 15.33
CA ILE A 12 33.59 30.45 13.98
C ILE A 12 33.11 29.07 13.53
N ARG A 13 33.81 27.97 13.90
CA ARG A 13 33.40 26.60 13.57
C ARG A 13 32.15 26.14 14.33
N THR A 14 31.92 26.62 15.55
CA THR A 14 30.70 26.34 16.31
C THR A 14 29.52 27.21 15.88
N GLN A 15 29.75 28.43 15.37
CA GLN A 15 28.69 29.27 14.79
C GLN A 15 28.35 28.93 13.33
N ALA A 16 29.14 28.08 12.66
CA ALA A 16 28.92 27.65 11.28
C ALA A 16 28.40 26.21 11.16
N MET A 17 27.80 25.62 12.21
CA MET A 17 26.99 24.42 11.99
C MET A 17 25.64 24.84 11.40
N PRO A 18 25.25 24.30 10.23
CA PRO A 18 23.97 24.65 9.63
C PRO A 18 22.86 24.32 10.63
N PRO A 19 21.87 25.22 10.82
CA PRO A 19 20.82 25.07 11.84
C PRO A 19 20.06 23.73 11.77
N PHE A 20 20.10 23.07 10.60
CA PHE A 20 19.53 21.76 10.35
C PHE A 20 20.15 20.61 11.14
N LEU A 21 21.46 20.64 11.44
CA LEU A 21 22.12 19.53 12.16
C LEU A 21 21.80 19.58 13.66
N VAL A 22 21.81 20.76 14.26
CA VAL A 22 21.42 20.95 15.67
C VAL A 22 19.95 20.64 15.88
N LEU A 23 19.07 21.03 14.95
CA LEU A 23 17.65 20.66 14.98
C LEU A 23 17.42 19.14 14.86
N ARG A 24 18.23 18.45 14.06
CA ARG A 24 18.12 16.99 13.89
C ARG A 24 18.59 16.23 15.11
N ASP A 25 19.68 16.66 15.74
CA ASP A 25 20.21 16.02 16.95
C ASP A 25 19.28 16.26 18.14
N VAL A 26 18.74 17.48 18.30
CA VAL A 26 17.72 17.77 19.31
C VAL A 26 16.42 17.00 19.01
N ALA A 27 15.96 16.93 17.76
CA ALA A 27 14.77 16.16 17.40
C ALA A 27 14.96 14.66 17.66
N SER A 28 16.16 14.10 17.40
CA SER A 28 16.46 12.70 17.69
C SER A 28 16.56 12.43 19.20
N GLN A 29 17.11 13.36 19.98
CA GLN A 29 17.15 13.25 21.45
C GLN A 29 15.75 13.37 22.07
N VAL A 30 14.90 14.27 21.57
CA VAL A 30 13.49 14.40 22.00
C VAL A 30 12.66 13.18 21.57
N ALA A 31 12.90 12.63 20.38
CA ALA A 31 12.27 11.40 19.93
C ALA A 31 12.63 10.19 20.82
N ASN A 32 13.85 10.16 21.36
CA ASN A 32 14.29 9.12 22.30
C ASN A 32 13.70 9.29 23.72
N LEU A 33 13.29 10.51 24.10
CA LEU A 33 12.74 10.83 25.43
C LEU A 33 11.23 10.55 25.54
N ILE A 34 10.48 10.55 24.42
CA ILE A 34 9.04 10.24 24.41
C ILE A 34 8.69 9.36 23.19
N PRO A 35 9.04 8.06 23.22
CA PRO A 35 8.91 7.15 22.08
C PRO A 35 7.47 7.09 21.52
N GLU A 36 6.47 7.18 22.39
CA GLU A 36 5.05 7.12 22.01
C GLU A 36 4.63 8.31 21.13
N THR A 37 5.17 9.50 21.39
CA THR A 37 4.86 10.68 20.55
C THR A 37 5.55 10.62 19.19
N TRP A 38 6.77 10.10 19.13
CA TRP A 38 7.49 9.92 17.87
C TRP A 38 6.85 8.84 17.00
N ASP A 39 6.46 7.71 17.59
CA ASP A 39 5.77 6.64 16.88
C ASP A 39 4.42 7.12 16.34
N ARG A 40 3.66 7.87 17.13
CA ARG A 40 2.39 8.46 16.69
C ARG A 40 2.59 9.50 15.58
N PHE A 41 3.66 10.30 15.67
CA PHE A 41 4.03 11.25 14.62
C PHE A 41 4.38 10.52 13.31
N CYS A 42 5.21 9.48 13.37
CA CYS A 42 5.56 8.68 12.20
C CYS A 42 4.33 7.97 11.62
N PHE A 43 3.43 7.48 12.47
CA PHE A 43 2.19 6.82 12.06
C PHE A 43 1.30 7.79 11.27
N ARG A 44 1.10 9.01 11.77
CA ARG A 44 0.40 10.08 11.04
C ARG A 44 1.09 10.44 9.73
N ARG A 45 2.41 10.55 9.74
CA ARG A 45 3.19 10.85 8.53
C ARG A 45 3.05 9.77 7.45
N PHE A 46 2.98 8.50 7.83
CA PHE A 46 2.84 7.39 6.89
C PHE A 46 1.41 7.23 6.38
N TRP A 47 0.43 7.23 7.29
CA TRP A 47 -0.99 6.96 7.01
C TRP A 47 -1.80 8.20 6.65
N GLY A 48 -1.23 9.40 6.78
CA GLY A 48 -1.93 10.65 6.54
C GLY A 48 -2.45 11.32 7.80
N GLU A 49 -2.66 12.63 7.72
CA GLU A 49 -3.12 13.45 8.85
C GLU A 49 -4.57 13.12 9.24
N GLY A 50 -5.36 12.64 8.29
CA GLY A 50 -6.74 12.20 8.52
C GLY A 50 -6.85 10.94 9.39
N ILE A 51 -5.75 10.28 9.75
CA ILE A 51 -5.78 9.03 10.53
C ILE A 51 -6.35 9.22 11.95
N LEU A 52 -6.28 10.45 12.46
CA LEU A 52 -6.87 10.83 13.74
C LEU A 52 -8.35 11.23 13.62
N SER A 53 -8.93 11.21 12.43
CA SER A 53 -10.37 11.42 12.21
C SER A 53 -11.13 10.09 12.36
N THR A 54 -12.39 10.05 11.92
CA THR A 54 -13.20 8.81 11.81
C THR A 54 -13.18 8.22 10.40
N ASP A 55 -12.35 8.78 9.53
CA ASP A 55 -12.45 8.60 8.07
C ASP A 55 -11.34 7.66 7.56
N ALA A 56 -11.04 6.61 8.32
CA ALA A 56 -10.12 5.55 7.92
C ALA A 56 -10.86 4.20 7.89
N TYR A 57 -10.78 3.52 6.75
CA TYR A 57 -11.55 2.33 6.46
C TYR A 57 -10.65 1.20 5.94
N PHE A 58 -10.78 0.03 6.56
CA PHE A 58 -10.42 -1.24 5.94
C PHE A 58 -11.58 -1.69 5.05
N VAL A 59 -11.33 -1.75 3.75
CA VAL A 59 -12.34 -2.07 2.74
C VAL A 59 -12.17 -3.51 2.29
N MET A 60 -13.19 -4.33 2.53
CA MET A 60 -13.26 -5.72 2.11
C MET A 60 -14.32 -5.92 1.02
N ASP A 61 -14.21 -7.02 0.27
CA ASP A 61 -15.24 -7.43 -0.69
C ASP A 61 -16.59 -7.65 0.01
N SER A 62 -17.68 -7.30 -0.65
CA SER A 62 -19.01 -7.72 -0.23
C SER A 62 -19.20 -9.22 -0.48
N TYR A 63 -19.55 -9.96 0.57
CA TYR A 63 -19.85 -11.40 0.52
C TYR A 63 -20.90 -11.78 -0.54
N GLU A 64 -21.81 -10.87 -0.90
CA GLU A 64 -22.84 -11.08 -1.91
C GLU A 64 -22.28 -11.07 -3.34
N ASN A 65 -21.25 -10.26 -3.61
CA ASN A 65 -20.57 -10.21 -4.90
C ASN A 65 -19.76 -11.49 -5.16
N VAL A 66 -19.22 -12.12 -4.12
CA VAL A 66 -18.49 -13.41 -4.23
C VAL A 66 -19.39 -14.50 -4.84
N ARG A 67 -20.68 -14.57 -4.46
CA ARG A 67 -21.64 -15.57 -4.98
C ARG A 67 -22.01 -15.29 -6.44
N LEU A 68 -22.39 -14.06 -6.77
CA LEU A 68 -22.76 -13.69 -8.13
C LEU A 68 -21.57 -13.87 -9.09
N ARG A 69 -20.39 -13.46 -8.68
CA ARG A 69 -19.16 -13.53 -9.47
C ARG A 69 -18.65 -14.96 -9.68
N ASN A 70 -18.83 -15.85 -8.69
CA ASN A 70 -18.56 -17.28 -8.86
C ASN A 70 -19.54 -17.92 -9.85
N ASN A 71 -20.80 -17.49 -9.87
CA ASN A 71 -21.79 -18.00 -10.83
C ASN A 71 -21.46 -17.59 -12.27
N PHE A 72 -20.99 -16.35 -12.50
CA PHE A 72 -20.59 -15.91 -13.85
C PHE A 72 -19.33 -16.63 -14.36
N ARG A 73 -18.32 -16.83 -13.52
CA ARG A 73 -17.09 -17.56 -13.91
C ARG A 73 -17.30 -19.06 -14.14
N ASN A 74 -18.20 -19.68 -13.38
CA ASN A 74 -18.53 -21.10 -13.57
C ASN A 74 -19.42 -21.35 -14.79
N ALA A 75 -20.11 -20.32 -15.30
CA ALA A 75 -20.90 -20.43 -16.53
C ALA A 75 -20.01 -20.48 -17.79
N GLU A 76 -18.86 -19.79 -17.78
CA GLU A 76 -17.94 -19.73 -18.92
C GLU A 76 -17.09 -21.00 -19.13
N THR A 77 -16.89 -21.82 -18.09
CA THR A 77 -16.08 -23.07 -18.17
C THR A 77 -16.80 -24.25 -18.83
N SER A 78 -18.03 -24.06 -19.33
CA SER A 78 -18.85 -25.14 -19.89
C SER A 78 -18.71 -25.30 -21.40
N ARG A 79 -17.51 -25.26 -21.98
CA ARG A 79 -17.38 -25.49 -23.44
C ARG A 79 -16.04 -25.95 -24.01
N THR A 80 -15.29 -26.80 -23.32
CA THR A 80 -14.47 -27.85 -23.99
C THR A 80 -13.90 -28.80 -22.94
N SER A 81 -14.32 -30.06 -23.02
CA SER A 81 -13.79 -31.16 -22.24
C SER A 81 -12.44 -31.58 -22.84
N GLU A 82 -11.35 -31.36 -22.11
CA GLU A 82 -10.12 -32.15 -22.23
C GLU A 82 -9.44 -32.20 -20.85
N LYS A 83 -9.40 -33.42 -20.30
CA LYS A 83 -8.70 -33.88 -19.08
C LYS A 83 -8.38 -32.78 -18.05
N ALA A 84 -9.26 -32.66 -17.05
CA ALA A 84 -8.93 -32.02 -15.79
C ALA A 84 -7.81 -32.84 -15.10
N GLU A 85 -6.55 -32.50 -15.38
CA GLU A 85 -5.55 -32.57 -14.33
C GLU A 85 -6.13 -31.82 -13.14
N ALA A 86 -6.20 -32.49 -11.99
CA ALA A 86 -6.69 -31.90 -10.75
C ALA A 86 -5.86 -30.65 -10.46
N PHE A 87 -6.35 -29.50 -10.92
CA PHE A 87 -5.74 -28.20 -10.72
C PHE A 87 -6.02 -27.86 -9.26
N ILE A 88 -5.09 -28.27 -8.39
CA ILE A 88 -5.03 -27.88 -6.97
C ILE A 88 -4.79 -26.36 -6.95
N GLY A 89 -5.87 -25.63 -7.13
CA GLY A 89 -5.91 -24.18 -7.36
C GLY A 89 -7.35 -23.64 -7.44
N THR A 90 -8.36 -24.52 -7.40
CA THR A 90 -9.78 -24.16 -7.26
C THR A 90 -10.24 -23.98 -5.83
N GLU A 91 -9.36 -24.10 -4.83
CA GLU A 91 -9.67 -23.55 -3.50
C GLU A 91 -9.52 -22.03 -3.57
N ILE A 92 -10.53 -21.43 -4.20
CA ILE A 92 -10.91 -20.04 -4.04
C ILE A 92 -11.41 -19.94 -2.59
N ILE A 93 -10.47 -19.99 -1.65
CA ILE A 93 -10.66 -19.41 -0.32
C ILE A 93 -10.93 -17.94 -0.65
N ARG A 94 -12.19 -17.52 -0.56
CA ARG A 94 -12.63 -16.13 -0.75
C ARG A 94 -13.35 -15.71 0.53
N GLY A 95 -12.77 -14.79 1.26
CA GLY A 95 -13.24 -14.20 2.51
C GLY A 95 -12.69 -14.84 3.78
N SER A 96 -11.93 -15.94 3.74
CA SER A 96 -11.57 -16.67 4.98
C SER A 96 -10.46 -15.98 5.77
N PHE A 97 -9.55 -15.27 5.10
CA PHE A 97 -8.45 -14.57 5.77
C PHE A 97 -8.72 -13.09 6.02
N CYS A 98 -9.82 -12.56 5.49
CA CYS A 98 -10.20 -11.16 5.68
C CYS A 98 -10.38 -10.78 7.17
N PRO A 99 -10.99 -11.63 8.05
CA PRO A 99 -11.05 -11.34 9.48
C PRO A 99 -9.66 -11.27 10.14
N GLN A 100 -8.71 -12.12 9.72
CA GLN A 100 -7.34 -12.09 10.24
C GLN A 100 -6.62 -10.80 9.82
N ALA A 101 -6.75 -10.42 8.55
CA ALA A 101 -6.24 -9.14 8.04
C ALA A 101 -6.84 -7.94 8.80
N ALA A 102 -8.16 -7.95 9.01
CA ALA A 102 -8.86 -6.92 9.78
C ALA A 102 -8.35 -6.82 11.22
N ALA A 103 -8.11 -7.96 11.88
CA ALA A 103 -7.57 -8.00 13.23
C ALA A 103 -6.16 -7.40 13.30
N MET A 104 -5.27 -7.74 12.36
CA MET A 104 -3.90 -7.21 12.33
C MET A 104 -3.88 -5.68 12.14
N LEU A 105 -4.68 -5.16 11.19
CA LEU A 105 -4.78 -3.72 10.95
C LEU A 105 -5.45 -3.00 12.11
N THR A 106 -6.51 -3.56 12.67
CA THR A 106 -7.18 -2.98 13.84
C THR A 106 -6.24 -2.89 15.03
N ALA A 107 -5.46 -3.93 15.30
CA ALA A 107 -4.46 -3.93 16.36
C ALA A 107 -3.37 -2.88 16.12
N LEU A 108 -2.87 -2.76 14.88
CA LEU A 108 -1.91 -1.73 14.49
C LEU A 108 -2.47 -0.31 14.75
N PHE A 109 -3.69 -0.06 14.30
CA PHE A 109 -4.34 1.24 14.42
C PHE A 109 -4.65 1.61 15.86
N LEU A 110 -5.17 0.66 16.64
CA LEU A 110 -5.45 0.88 18.06
C LEU A 110 -4.15 1.23 18.81
N ARG A 111 -3.06 0.50 18.54
CA ARG A 111 -1.75 0.73 19.16
C ARG A 111 -1.17 2.12 18.89
N HIS A 112 -1.32 2.64 17.67
CA HIS A 112 -0.61 3.86 17.27
C HIS A 112 -1.48 5.11 17.14
N SER A 113 -2.79 4.95 16.96
CA SER A 113 -3.74 6.08 16.87
C SER A 113 -4.68 6.17 18.08
N GLY A 114 -4.81 5.10 18.87
CA GLY A 114 -5.80 4.98 19.93
C GLY A 114 -7.23 4.76 19.41
N LYS A 115 -7.40 4.50 18.10
CA LYS A 115 -8.69 4.30 17.44
C LYS A 115 -8.77 2.95 16.77
N VAL A 116 -9.98 2.40 16.79
CA VAL A 116 -10.34 1.20 16.04
C VAL A 116 -10.51 1.57 14.56
N LEU A 117 -9.90 0.77 13.68
CA LEU A 117 -10.08 0.91 12.24
C LEU A 117 -11.50 0.48 11.85
N ARG A 118 -12.22 1.32 11.10
CA ARG A 118 -13.56 0.95 10.62
C ARG A 118 -13.44 -0.08 9.53
N ILE A 119 -14.31 -1.08 9.56
CA ILE A 119 -14.41 -2.09 8.52
C ILE A 119 -15.63 -1.74 7.68
N ALA A 120 -15.46 -1.71 6.36
CA ALA A 120 -16.50 -1.41 5.39
C ALA A 120 -16.47 -2.40 4.23
N THR A 121 -17.61 -2.62 3.59
CA THR A 121 -17.65 -3.32 2.30
C THR A 121 -17.34 -2.35 1.16
N ASP A 122 -16.81 -2.88 0.05
CA ASP A 122 -16.50 -2.11 -1.15
C ASP A 122 -17.72 -1.46 -1.83
N THR A 123 -18.93 -1.94 -1.50
CA THR A 123 -20.21 -1.37 -1.93
C THR A 123 -20.84 -0.40 -0.94
N GLU A 124 -20.22 -0.15 0.22
CA GLU A 124 -20.85 0.66 1.26
C GLU A 124 -21.02 2.12 0.79
N PRO A 125 -22.26 2.67 0.77
CA PRO A 125 -22.54 4.00 0.23
C PRO A 125 -21.93 5.13 1.06
N GLY A 126 -21.56 4.86 2.33
CA GLY A 126 -20.89 5.81 3.21
C GLY A 126 -19.38 5.95 2.98
N LEU A 127 -18.79 5.15 2.09
CA LEU A 127 -17.36 5.18 1.82
C LEU A 127 -17.01 6.38 0.93
N LYS A 128 -16.63 7.49 1.56
CA LYS A 128 -16.29 8.71 0.84
C LYS A 128 -14.94 8.58 0.13
N ARG A 129 -14.84 9.20 -1.04
CA ARG A 129 -13.60 9.23 -1.85
C ARG A 129 -12.49 10.08 -1.24
N ASP A 130 -12.83 10.98 -0.33
CA ASP A 130 -11.91 11.79 0.45
C ASP A 130 -11.53 11.09 1.77
N SER A 131 -11.66 9.78 1.90
CA SER A 131 -11.29 9.04 3.12
C SER A 131 -9.96 8.30 2.95
N ILE A 132 -9.38 7.85 4.06
CA ILE A 132 -8.23 6.93 4.05
C ILE A 132 -8.79 5.52 3.81
N LEU A 133 -8.41 4.93 2.68
CA LEU A 133 -8.89 3.61 2.28
C LEU A 133 -7.74 2.61 2.32
N ILE A 134 -7.97 1.47 2.98
CA ILE A 134 -7.07 0.32 2.98
C ILE A 134 -7.82 -0.83 2.34
N CYS A 135 -7.64 -1.01 1.03
CA CYS A 135 -8.36 -1.99 0.24
C CYS A 135 -7.67 -3.36 0.32
N TYR A 136 -8.45 -4.38 0.63
CA TYR A 136 -8.02 -5.78 0.65
C TYR A 136 -8.42 -6.46 -0.65
N GLY A 137 -7.41 -6.99 -1.36
CA GLY A 137 -7.60 -7.74 -2.60
C GLY A 137 -7.41 -6.91 -3.88
N THR A 138 -7.35 -7.63 -4.99
CA THR A 138 -7.18 -7.10 -6.36
C THR A 138 -8.47 -6.41 -6.86
N PRO A 139 -8.43 -5.61 -7.93
CA PRO A 139 -9.59 -4.95 -8.55
C PRO A 139 -10.74 -5.89 -8.86
N ASP A 140 -10.41 -7.12 -9.25
CA ASP A 140 -11.41 -8.11 -9.55
C ASP A 140 -12.13 -8.57 -8.27
N MET A 141 -11.46 -8.57 -7.11
CA MET A 141 -12.00 -8.93 -5.79
C MET A 141 -12.50 -7.75 -4.95
N ASN A 142 -12.22 -6.50 -5.32
CA ASN A 142 -12.59 -5.33 -4.52
C ASN A 142 -12.80 -4.12 -5.44
N PHE A 143 -14.02 -3.62 -5.52
CA PHE A 143 -14.37 -2.52 -6.40
C PHE A 143 -13.63 -1.22 -6.06
N LYS A 144 -13.22 -1.02 -4.81
CA LYS A 144 -12.40 0.14 -4.44
C LYS A 144 -10.96 0.01 -4.89
N THR A 145 -10.41 -1.21 -4.93
CA THR A 145 -9.13 -1.42 -5.60
C THR A 145 -9.23 -1.10 -7.10
N PHE A 146 -10.34 -1.45 -7.75
CA PHE A 146 -10.59 -1.09 -9.15
C PHE A 146 -10.68 0.44 -9.36
N ASP A 147 -11.46 1.14 -8.53
CA ASP A 147 -11.58 2.61 -8.56
C ASP A 147 -10.20 3.27 -8.41
N ILE A 148 -9.36 2.78 -7.49
CA ILE A 148 -8.02 3.29 -7.22
C ILE A 148 -7.09 3.04 -8.42
N GLU A 149 -7.10 1.83 -8.99
CA GLU A 149 -6.28 1.50 -10.16
C GLU A 149 -6.63 2.42 -11.34
N ALA A 150 -7.91 2.49 -11.71
CA ALA A 150 -8.41 3.28 -12.83
C ALA A 150 -8.04 4.76 -12.68
N TRP A 151 -8.10 5.28 -11.45
CA TRP A 151 -7.79 6.69 -11.18
C TRP A 151 -6.28 7.00 -11.18
N SER A 152 -5.46 6.07 -10.70
CA SER A 152 -4.00 6.22 -10.64
C SER A 152 -3.35 6.24 -12.03
N GLY A 153 -4.10 5.90 -13.08
CA GLY A 153 -3.61 5.78 -14.45
C GLY A 153 -2.57 4.68 -14.60
N SER A 154 -2.56 3.68 -13.70
CA SER A 154 -1.71 2.50 -13.79
C SER A 154 -0.20 2.80 -13.84
N SER A 155 0.22 3.93 -13.27
CA SER A 155 1.59 4.45 -13.37
C SER A 155 2.61 3.64 -12.56
N LEU A 156 2.20 3.11 -11.42
CA LEU A 156 3.06 2.32 -10.53
C LEU A 156 2.90 0.81 -10.71
N CYS A 157 1.66 0.34 -10.80
CA CYS A 157 1.33 -1.08 -10.91
C CYS A 157 0.05 -1.24 -11.75
N GLN A 158 -0.01 -2.32 -12.53
CA GLN A 158 -1.19 -2.75 -13.28
C GLN A 158 -1.63 -4.14 -12.83
N PHE A 159 -2.94 -4.32 -12.72
CA PHE A 159 -3.55 -5.61 -12.44
C PHE A 159 -4.06 -6.19 -13.76
N LEU A 160 -3.46 -7.29 -14.19
CA LEU A 160 -3.68 -7.85 -15.52
C LEU A 160 -3.96 -9.35 -15.45
N PHE A 161 -4.38 -9.90 -16.57
CA PHE A 161 -4.38 -11.33 -16.82
C PHE A 161 -3.30 -11.67 -17.85
N THR A 162 -2.56 -12.76 -17.64
CA THR A 162 -1.65 -13.33 -18.63
C THR A 162 -2.45 -13.82 -19.84
N PRO A 163 -1.81 -14.09 -20.99
CA PRO A 163 -2.49 -14.69 -22.15
C PRO A 163 -3.20 -16.02 -21.81
N ASN A 164 -2.74 -16.72 -20.78
CA ASN A 164 -3.31 -17.98 -20.31
C ASN A 164 -4.42 -17.78 -19.26
N GLY A 165 -4.90 -16.54 -19.07
CA GLY A 165 -5.97 -16.21 -18.13
C GLY A 165 -5.58 -16.21 -16.65
N GLN A 166 -4.29 -16.28 -16.32
CA GLN A 166 -3.83 -16.21 -14.92
C GLN A 166 -3.72 -14.76 -14.47
N ARG A 167 -4.03 -14.46 -13.21
CA ARG A 167 -3.80 -13.11 -12.67
C ARG A 167 -2.30 -12.79 -12.65
N ALA A 168 -1.96 -11.53 -12.88
CA ALA A 168 -0.60 -11.03 -12.81
C ALA A 168 -0.56 -9.55 -12.41
N PHE A 169 0.56 -9.14 -11.80
CA PHE A 169 0.92 -7.74 -11.65
C PHE A 169 1.91 -7.35 -12.73
N ARG A 170 1.74 -6.17 -13.32
CA ARG A 170 2.82 -5.55 -14.09
C ARG A 170 3.41 -4.39 -13.30
N LEU A 171 4.70 -4.49 -13.01
CA LEU A 171 5.48 -3.51 -12.27
C LEU A 171 6.75 -3.19 -13.04
N ALA A 172 7.04 -1.90 -13.28
CA ALA A 172 8.21 -1.47 -14.06
C ALA A 172 8.37 -2.18 -15.43
N GLY A 173 7.24 -2.48 -16.09
CA GLY A 173 7.21 -3.20 -17.38
C GLY A 173 7.36 -4.73 -17.29
N GLN A 174 7.70 -5.27 -16.13
CA GLN A 174 7.81 -6.72 -15.91
C GLN A 174 6.48 -7.30 -15.42
N LEU A 175 6.11 -8.47 -15.96
CA LEU A 175 4.89 -9.18 -15.58
C LEU A 175 5.23 -10.25 -14.53
N HIS A 176 4.46 -10.30 -13.45
CA HIS A 176 4.64 -11.21 -12.33
C HIS A 176 3.33 -11.96 -12.08
N SER A 177 3.33 -13.25 -12.38
CA SER A 177 2.23 -14.17 -12.09
C SER A 177 2.64 -15.18 -11.01
N MET A 178 1.70 -16.04 -10.60
CA MET A 178 2.04 -17.18 -9.76
C MET A 178 3.02 -18.10 -10.48
N GLU A 179 3.91 -18.73 -9.71
CA GLU A 179 4.94 -19.64 -10.22
C GLU A 179 4.87 -20.97 -9.46
N ASN A 180 4.95 -22.09 -10.18
CA ASN A 180 5.19 -23.39 -9.56
C ASN A 180 6.67 -23.74 -9.69
N ARG A 181 7.37 -23.85 -8.56
CA ARG A 181 8.78 -24.24 -8.50
C ARG A 181 8.90 -25.51 -7.66
N CYS A 182 9.26 -26.61 -8.31
CA CYS A 182 9.46 -27.91 -7.67
C CYS A 182 8.24 -28.41 -6.85
N GLY A 183 7.01 -28.15 -7.32
CA GLY A 183 5.79 -28.55 -6.62
C GLY A 183 5.29 -27.56 -5.56
N LEU A 184 6.06 -26.51 -5.27
CA LEU A 184 5.65 -25.41 -4.40
C LEU A 184 5.08 -24.27 -5.25
N ILE A 185 3.90 -23.79 -4.85
CA ILE A 185 3.22 -22.67 -5.51
C ILE A 185 3.63 -21.38 -4.81
N TYR A 186 4.13 -20.42 -5.57
CA TYR A 186 4.49 -19.09 -5.10
C TYR A 186 3.46 -18.07 -5.56
N ASP A 187 2.81 -17.43 -4.60
CA ASP A 187 1.95 -16.27 -4.85
C ASP A 187 2.82 -15.00 -4.96
N LYS A 188 2.30 -14.01 -5.70
CA LYS A 188 2.86 -12.67 -5.73
C LYS A 188 1.88 -11.74 -5.04
N ALA A 189 2.40 -10.75 -4.34
CA ALA A 189 1.59 -9.78 -3.63
C ALA A 189 2.24 -8.42 -3.62
N ILE A 190 1.40 -7.40 -3.46
CA ILE A 190 1.79 -6.01 -3.46
C ILE A 190 1.25 -5.26 -2.25
N VAL A 191 2.03 -4.27 -1.83
CA VAL A 191 1.56 -3.15 -1.03
C VAL A 191 1.75 -1.90 -1.86
N LEU A 192 0.65 -1.29 -2.25
CA LEU A 192 0.60 -0.07 -3.05
C LEU A 192 0.04 1.06 -2.19
N ARG A 193 0.77 2.16 -2.02
CA ARG A 193 0.27 3.38 -1.39
C ARG A 193 0.25 4.48 -2.44
N LEU A 194 -0.90 5.14 -2.56
CA LEU A 194 -1.15 6.22 -3.50
C LEU A 194 -1.67 7.45 -2.77
N THR A 195 -1.28 8.62 -3.25
CA THR A 195 -1.80 9.90 -2.79
C THR A 195 -3.21 10.05 -3.32
N ASN A 196 -4.15 10.29 -2.42
CA ASN A 196 -5.51 10.60 -2.81
C ASN A 196 -5.53 12.01 -3.42
N ARG A 197 -5.89 12.13 -4.70
CA ARG A 197 -5.90 13.43 -5.39
C ARG A 197 -7.05 14.35 -4.94
N GLN A 198 -8.04 13.85 -4.20
CA GLN A 198 -9.08 14.69 -3.59
C GLN A 198 -8.62 15.29 -2.28
N ASP A 199 -7.89 14.52 -1.47
CA ASP A 199 -7.26 14.99 -0.23
C ASP A 199 -5.90 14.31 -0.05
N SER A 200 -4.82 15.04 -0.32
CA SER A 200 -3.45 14.55 -0.17
C SER A 200 -3.13 14.18 1.29
N GLY A 201 -3.90 14.66 2.27
CA GLY A 201 -3.86 14.27 3.67
C GLY A 201 -4.34 12.84 3.96
N ARG A 202 -4.97 12.16 2.99
CA ARG A 202 -5.72 10.92 3.22
C ARG A 202 -5.42 9.85 2.15
N PRO A 203 -4.27 9.16 2.23
CA PRO A 203 -3.81 8.26 1.17
C PRO A 203 -4.71 7.03 1.01
N HIS A 204 -4.62 6.43 -0.17
CA HIS A 204 -5.18 5.12 -0.44
C HIS A 204 -4.07 4.07 -0.37
N VAL A 205 -4.37 2.93 0.26
CA VAL A 205 -3.48 1.78 0.38
C VAL A 205 -4.20 0.56 -0.17
N VAL A 206 -3.50 -0.21 -1.00
CA VAL A 206 -3.99 -1.48 -1.54
C VAL A 206 -3.04 -2.59 -1.07
N CYS A 207 -3.62 -3.58 -0.41
CA CYS A 207 -2.96 -4.82 -0.03
C CYS A 207 -3.57 -5.95 -0.87
N ALA A 208 -2.85 -6.41 -1.89
CA ALA A 208 -3.41 -7.34 -2.87
C ALA A 208 -2.41 -8.46 -3.21
N GLY A 209 -2.88 -9.69 -3.18
CA GLY A 209 -2.21 -10.86 -3.74
C GLY A 209 -2.95 -11.40 -4.96
N LEU A 210 -2.29 -12.22 -5.78
CA LEU A 210 -2.98 -12.94 -6.86
C LEU A 210 -3.94 -14.00 -6.28
N THR A 211 -3.71 -14.42 -5.03
CA THR A 211 -4.63 -15.18 -4.18
C THR A 211 -4.90 -14.47 -2.85
N GLU A 212 -5.74 -15.08 -2.00
CA GLU A 212 -5.97 -14.56 -0.65
C GLU A 212 -4.77 -14.69 0.28
N TRP A 213 -3.92 -15.71 0.08
CA TRP A 213 -2.68 -15.84 0.83
C TRP A 213 -1.79 -14.62 0.62
N GLY A 214 -1.60 -14.20 -0.63
CA GLY A 214 -0.86 -12.98 -0.94
C GLY A 214 -1.52 -11.71 -0.40
N SER A 215 -2.86 -11.62 -0.41
CA SER A 215 -3.57 -10.46 0.15
C SER A 215 -3.41 -10.38 1.66
N LEU A 216 -3.48 -11.50 2.38
CA LEU A 216 -3.17 -11.58 3.81
C LEU A 216 -1.70 -11.23 4.09
N ALA A 217 -0.77 -11.79 3.31
CA ALA A 217 0.66 -11.53 3.43
C ALA A 217 0.99 -10.04 3.20
N ALA A 218 0.29 -9.37 2.29
CA ALA A 218 0.42 -7.94 2.08
C ALA A 218 0.01 -7.12 3.30
N VAL A 219 -1.10 -7.48 3.94
CA VAL A 219 -1.52 -6.85 5.18
C VAL A 219 -0.51 -7.11 6.30
N HIS A 220 -0.06 -8.36 6.46
CA HIS A 220 0.96 -8.71 7.45
C HIS A 220 2.25 -7.91 7.21
N TYR A 221 2.78 -7.92 5.99
CA TYR A 221 3.97 -7.16 5.60
C TYR A 221 3.82 -5.67 5.88
N LEU A 222 2.68 -5.06 5.53
CA LEU A 222 2.41 -3.66 5.82
C LEU A 222 2.42 -3.38 7.33
N THR A 223 1.76 -4.21 8.13
CA THR A 223 1.68 -4.01 9.59
C THR A 223 3.03 -4.12 10.29
N LYS A 224 3.94 -4.95 9.77
CA LYS A 224 5.30 -5.11 10.31
C LYS A 224 6.26 -4.03 9.81
N ASN A 225 6.15 -3.65 8.53
CA ASN A 225 7.19 -2.88 7.86
C ASN A 225 6.81 -1.41 7.58
N TRP A 226 5.64 -0.92 8.00
CA TRP A 226 5.21 0.47 7.71
C TRP A 226 6.24 1.54 8.10
N LYS A 227 6.99 1.37 9.20
CA LYS A 227 8.05 2.31 9.62
C LYS A 227 9.23 2.31 8.64
N GLU A 228 9.60 1.13 8.14
CA GLU A 228 10.68 0.97 7.17
C GLU A 228 10.25 1.50 5.80
N LEU A 229 9.01 1.23 5.39
CA LEU A 229 8.38 1.80 4.20
C LEU A 229 8.34 3.33 4.27
N HIS A 230 7.95 3.88 5.43
CA HIS A 230 8.01 5.32 5.70
C HIS A 230 9.43 5.86 5.50
N LYS A 231 10.42 5.25 6.16
CA LYS A 231 11.82 5.68 6.06
C LYS A 231 12.41 5.56 4.65
N ARG A 232 12.03 4.51 3.91
CA ARG A 232 12.57 4.20 2.57
C ARG A 232 11.96 5.07 1.49
N PHE A 233 10.66 5.32 1.55
CA PHE A 233 9.92 5.94 0.45
C PHE A 233 9.53 7.39 0.72
N ASP A 234 9.35 7.80 1.97
CA ASP A 234 9.05 9.19 2.29
C ASP A 234 10.33 10.03 2.36
N GLY A 235 10.34 11.16 1.64
CA GLY A 235 11.45 12.12 1.67
C GLY A 235 11.37 13.06 2.87
N PHE A 236 12.29 14.04 2.96
CA PHE A 236 12.29 15.11 3.97
C PHE A 236 10.96 15.90 4.00
N GLY A 237 9.94 15.35 4.65
CA GLY A 237 8.61 15.94 4.79
C GLY A 237 7.62 15.69 3.64
N LYS A 238 7.96 14.92 2.60
CA LYS A 238 7.05 14.62 1.48
C LYS A 238 6.72 13.14 1.41
N ARG A 239 5.41 12.83 1.50
CA ARG A 239 4.88 11.49 1.23
C ARG A 239 5.02 11.17 -0.25
N ARG A 240 5.34 9.91 -0.57
CA ARG A 240 5.46 9.45 -1.96
C ARG A 240 4.57 8.25 -2.25
N ASP A 241 4.17 8.16 -3.50
CA ASP A 241 3.45 7.01 -4.00
C ASP A 241 4.45 5.89 -4.25
N PHE A 242 4.14 4.69 -3.78
CA PHE A 242 5.03 3.54 -3.94
C PHE A 242 4.24 2.26 -4.12
N CYS A 243 4.87 1.29 -4.79
CA CYS A 243 4.43 -0.09 -4.85
C CYS A 243 5.60 -1.00 -4.49
N VAL A 244 5.40 -1.90 -3.53
CA VAL A 244 6.33 -2.99 -3.23
C VAL A 244 5.70 -4.29 -3.71
N LEU A 245 6.45 -5.07 -4.46
CA LEU A 245 6.10 -6.42 -4.91
C LEU A 245 6.98 -7.44 -4.18
N PHE A 246 6.35 -8.48 -3.66
CA PHE A 246 7.01 -9.59 -3.01
C PHE A 246 6.38 -10.91 -3.45
N GLU A 247 7.15 -11.98 -3.25
CA GLU A 247 6.69 -13.35 -3.40
C GLU A 247 6.62 -14.05 -2.04
N LEU A 248 5.75 -15.05 -1.99
CA LEU A 248 5.57 -15.92 -0.84
C LEU A 248 5.17 -17.31 -1.32
N GLU A 249 5.44 -18.32 -0.52
CA GLU A 249 4.90 -19.65 -0.73
C GLU A 249 3.43 -19.68 -0.29
N CYS A 250 2.53 -20.21 -1.11
CA CYS A 250 1.13 -20.40 -0.75
C CYS A 250 1.02 -21.27 0.52
N GLY A 251 0.16 -20.87 1.46
CA GLY A 251 0.07 -21.49 2.78
C GLY A 251 0.94 -20.81 3.85
N GLN A 252 1.81 -19.88 3.46
CA GLN A 252 2.57 -19.01 4.36
C GLN A 252 2.16 -17.55 4.15
N PHE A 253 2.26 -16.71 5.18
CA PHE A 253 2.04 -15.25 5.04
C PHE A 253 3.09 -14.40 5.78
N GLU A 254 3.91 -15.04 6.62
CA GLU A 254 4.93 -14.36 7.42
C GLU A 254 6.25 -14.20 6.67
N ASN A 255 6.64 -15.23 5.92
CA ASN A 255 7.88 -15.27 5.17
C ASN A 255 7.63 -14.77 3.74
N VAL A 256 7.99 -13.52 3.49
CA VAL A 256 7.90 -12.91 2.16
C VAL A 256 9.29 -12.51 1.68
N ARG A 257 9.49 -12.58 0.37
CA ARG A 257 10.71 -12.10 -0.29
C ARG A 257 10.35 -10.93 -1.19
N GLU A 258 10.86 -9.75 -0.87
CA GLU A 258 10.74 -8.59 -1.76
C GLU A 258 11.43 -8.87 -3.10
N LEU A 259 10.70 -8.67 -4.19
CA LEU A 259 11.19 -8.84 -5.55
C LEU A 259 11.55 -7.51 -6.20
N ALA A 260 10.68 -6.51 -6.02
CA ALA A 260 10.83 -5.20 -6.64
C ALA A 260 10.07 -4.12 -5.84
N SER A 261 10.50 -2.87 -6.00
CA SER A 261 9.77 -1.72 -5.52
C SER A 261 9.85 -0.59 -6.53
N VAL A 262 8.75 0.12 -6.75
CA VAL A 262 8.70 1.33 -7.59
C VAL A 262 8.17 2.48 -6.75
N VAL A 263 8.73 3.67 -6.99
CA VAL A 263 8.33 4.92 -6.33
C VAL A 263 8.03 5.93 -7.41
N TRP A 264 6.89 6.63 -7.27
CA TRP A 264 6.54 7.72 -8.15
C TRP A 264 6.82 9.05 -7.44
N TRP A 265 7.52 9.92 -8.15
CA TRP A 265 7.70 11.32 -7.77
C TRP A 265 6.62 12.08 -8.52
N GLU A 266 5.73 12.79 -7.82
CA GLU A 266 4.68 13.60 -8.45
C GLU A 266 5.19 14.31 -9.73
N PRO A 267 4.44 14.29 -10.85
CA PRO A 267 4.57 15.35 -11.84
C PRO A 267 4.06 16.64 -11.15
N GLY A 268 4.57 17.80 -11.55
CA GLY A 268 4.00 19.07 -11.11
C GLY A 268 2.48 19.15 -11.31
N PRO A 269 1.78 20.13 -10.70
CA PRO A 269 0.34 20.25 -10.80
C PRO A 269 -0.09 20.13 -12.27
N ALA A 270 -1.13 19.33 -12.51
CA ALA A 270 -1.70 19.17 -13.84
C ALA A 270 -1.91 20.56 -14.46
N PRO A 271 -1.52 20.78 -15.74
CA PRO A 271 -1.82 22.04 -16.39
C PRO A 271 -3.32 22.29 -16.27
N ASN A 272 -3.69 23.48 -15.79
CA ASN A 272 -5.07 23.93 -15.87
C ASN A 272 -5.56 23.68 -17.30
N PRO A 273 -6.77 23.12 -17.50
CA PRO A 273 -7.33 23.06 -18.83
C PRO A 273 -7.40 24.50 -19.35
N VAL A 274 -6.55 24.82 -20.33
CA VAL A 274 -6.69 26.03 -21.10
C VAL A 274 -7.99 25.84 -21.87
N LEU A 275 -9.04 26.53 -21.43
CA LEU A 275 -10.21 26.78 -22.25
C LEU A 275 -9.75 27.63 -23.43
N GLU A 276 -9.35 26.99 -24.52
CA GLU A 276 -9.30 27.66 -25.82
C GLU A 276 -10.75 27.96 -26.21
N SER A 277 -11.19 29.19 -25.95
CA SER A 277 -12.38 29.73 -26.58
C SER A 277 -12.07 29.94 -28.05
N SER A 278 -12.49 29.00 -28.89
CA SER A 278 -12.56 29.23 -30.33
C SER A 278 -13.71 30.20 -30.62
N HIS A 279 -13.39 31.49 -30.60
CA HIS A 279 -14.17 32.54 -31.27
C HIS A 279 -13.36 33.03 -32.47
N VAL A 280 -13.60 32.45 -33.64
CA VAL A 280 -13.69 33.13 -34.95
C VAL A 280 -14.68 32.34 -35.80
#